data_AF-A0A383ESJ6-F1
#
_entry.id   AF-A0A383ESJ6-F1
#
_cell.length_a   1.000
_cell.length_b   1.000
_cell.length_c   1.000
_cell.angle_alpha   90.00
_cell.angle_beta   90.00
_cell.angle_gamma   90.00
#
_symmetry.space_group_name_H-M   'P 1'
#
loop_
_entity.id
_entity.type
_entity.pdbx_description
1 polymer ?
#
loop_
_entity_poly.entity_id
_entity_poly.type
_entity_poly.pdbx_seq_one_letter_code
_entity_poly.pdbx_strand_id
1 'polypeptide(L)'
;VKKIVLSLLILVFTHNLSLADVSTQEIKQLKLKLPKSVLFVGNSYLYYNDSLHNHFKRMADEKYPGYDGSSNVKSSTIGGSRLKHHNLDHLLKPKAISSINKFELVILQGGSGEALSKKDRKAFAKKAN
;
A
#
# COMPACT_ATOMS: atom_id res chain seq x y z
N VAL A 1 29.70 26.10 42.51
CA VAL A 1 29.15 26.68 41.26
C VAL A 1 29.31 25.74 40.06
N LYS A 2 30.53 25.30 39.68
CA LYS A 2 30.76 24.42 38.50
C LYS A 2 29.97 23.09 38.48
N LYS A 3 29.76 22.42 39.63
CA LYS A 3 28.98 21.16 39.73
C LYS A 3 27.46 21.36 39.56
N ILE A 4 26.94 22.53 39.92
CA ILE A 4 25.50 22.85 39.82
C ILE A 4 25.11 23.17 38.37
N VAL A 5 26.00 23.85 37.64
CA VAL A 5 25.79 24.16 36.21
C VAL A 5 25.80 22.90 35.35
N LEU A 6 26.64 21.90 35.68
CA LEU A 6 26.67 20.62 34.96
C LEU A 6 25.38 19.80 35.19
N SER A 7 24.81 19.87 36.40
CA SER A 7 23.55 19.19 36.74
C SER A 7 22.35 19.81 36.01
N LEU A 8 22.36 21.13 35.77
CA LEU A 8 21.29 21.83 35.05
C LEU A 8 21.32 21.55 33.54
N LEU A 9 22.50 21.34 32.95
CA LEU A 9 22.64 21.03 31.52
C LEU A 9 22.14 19.62 31.16
N ILE A 10 22.23 18.67 32.09
CA ILE A 10 21.72 17.30 31.92
C ILE A 10 20.18 17.28 32.00
N LEU A 11 19.58 18.16 32.80
CA LEU A 11 18.11 18.25 32.95
C LEU A 11 17.41 18.81 31.70
N VAL A 12 18.08 19.64 30.90
CA VAL A 12 17.49 20.23 29.68
C VAL A 12 17.52 19.24 28.50
N PHE A 13 18.43 18.26 28.52
CA PHE A 13 18.54 17.27 27.45
C PHE A 13 17.49 16.15 27.52
N THR A 14 16.84 15.93 28.68
CA THR A 14 15.89 14.83 28.85
C THR A 14 14.48 15.11 28.34
N HIS A 15 14.16 16.34 27.90
CA HIS A 15 12.78 16.71 27.56
C HIS A 15 12.43 16.72 26.06
N ASN A 16 13.37 16.43 25.15
CA ASN A 16 13.10 16.48 23.70
C ASN A 16 13.37 15.17 22.96
N LEU A 17 13.13 14.03 23.59
CA LEU A 17 13.07 12.75 22.87
C LEU A 17 11.62 12.25 22.78
N SER A 18 10.73 13.08 22.24
CA SER A 18 9.51 12.56 21.62
C SER A 18 9.91 12.03 20.24
N LEU A 19 10.42 10.79 20.22
CA LEU A 19 10.35 9.99 19.01
C LEU A 19 8.88 9.97 18.63
N ALA A 20 8.55 10.63 17.52
CA ALA A 20 7.26 10.46 16.87
C ALA A 20 7.17 8.97 16.48
N ASP A 21 6.71 8.15 17.42
CA ASP A 21 6.05 6.90 17.08
C ASP A 21 4.92 7.32 16.18
N VAL A 22 5.12 7.13 14.88
CA VAL A 22 4.03 7.11 13.91
C VAL A 22 3.07 6.09 14.49
N SER A 23 2.01 6.58 15.14
CA SER A 23 0.92 5.76 15.61
C SER A 23 0.35 5.09 14.38
N THR A 24 0.89 3.91 14.06
CA THR A 24 0.35 3.03 13.04
C THR A 24 -0.90 2.48 13.68
N GLN A 25 -2.00 3.22 13.53
CA GLN A 25 -3.31 2.78 13.94
C GLN A 25 -3.50 1.39 13.32
N GLU A 26 -3.52 0.35 14.16
CA GLU A 26 -3.55 -1.02 13.70
C GLU A 26 -4.88 -1.25 12.97
N ILE A 27 -4.85 -1.36 11.64
CA ILE A 27 -6.04 -1.64 10.85
C ILE A 27 -6.40 -3.10 11.05
N LYS A 28 -7.29 -3.36 12.04
CA LYS A 28 -7.79 -4.72 12.31
C LYS A 28 -8.79 -5.22 11.27
N GLN A 29 -9.48 -4.29 10.59
CA GLN A 29 -10.44 -4.62 9.54
C GLN A 29 -10.54 -3.49 8.51
N LEU A 30 -10.82 -3.85 7.25
CA LEU A 30 -11.20 -2.90 6.23
C LEU A 30 -12.56 -2.26 6.57
N LYS A 31 -12.70 -0.95 6.32
CA LYS A 31 -13.97 -0.23 6.51
C LYS A 31 -15.10 -0.81 5.64
N LEU A 32 -14.77 -1.20 4.41
CA LEU A 32 -15.68 -1.89 3.50
C LEU A 32 -15.50 -3.40 3.68
N LYS A 33 -16.57 -4.09 4.12
CA LYS A 33 -16.54 -5.53 4.38
C LYS A 33 -16.48 -6.38 3.11
N LEU A 34 -17.02 -5.87 2.00
CA LEU A 34 -17.06 -6.58 0.72
C LEU A 34 -16.87 -5.59 -0.44
N PRO A 35 -15.62 -5.19 -0.76
CA PRO A 35 -15.36 -4.30 -1.86
C PRO A 35 -15.72 -4.99 -3.19
N LYS A 36 -16.52 -4.31 -4.01
CA LYS A 36 -16.91 -4.77 -5.33
C LYS A 36 -15.81 -4.52 -6.34
N SER A 37 -15.28 -3.30 -6.42
CA SER A 37 -14.24 -2.93 -7.39
C SER A 37 -12.83 -3.01 -6.79
N VAL A 38 -11.96 -3.81 -7.39
CA VAL A 38 -10.59 -4.08 -6.89
C VAL A 38 -9.56 -3.80 -7.97
N LEU A 39 -8.50 -3.06 -7.61
CA LEU A 39 -7.33 -2.84 -8.46
C LEU A 39 -6.09 -3.46 -7.84
N PHE A 40 -5.44 -4.35 -8.57
CA PHE A 40 -4.09 -4.85 -8.26
C PHE A 40 -3.05 -3.98 -8.97
N VAL A 41 -2.05 -3.48 -8.24
CA VAL A 41 -0.91 -2.73 -8.79
C VAL A 41 0.39 -3.34 -8.33
N GLY A 42 1.28 -3.69 -9.25
CA GLY A 42 2.58 -4.26 -8.90
C GLY A 42 3.38 -4.73 -10.10
N ASN A 43 4.14 -5.80 -9.93
CA ASN A 43 5.07 -6.31 -10.94
C ASN A 43 4.80 -7.78 -11.29
N SER A 44 5.84 -8.44 -11.80
CA SER A 44 5.87 -9.86 -12.16
C SER A 44 5.31 -10.79 -11.09
N TYR A 45 5.40 -10.44 -9.80
CA TYR A 45 4.79 -11.24 -8.72
C TYR A 45 3.27 -11.28 -8.78
N LEU A 46 2.63 -10.22 -9.29
CA LEU A 46 1.18 -10.20 -9.53
C LEU A 46 0.82 -10.63 -10.95
N TYR A 47 1.72 -10.52 -11.93
CA TYR A 47 1.41 -10.76 -13.34
C TYR A 47 1.57 -12.22 -13.78
N TYR A 48 2.65 -12.89 -13.40
CA TYR A 48 2.93 -14.22 -13.93
C TYR A 48 1.97 -15.29 -13.38
N ASN A 49 1.89 -16.41 -14.09
CA ASN A 49 1.03 -17.54 -13.78
C ASN A 49 -0.48 -17.18 -13.82
N ASP A 50 -0.94 -16.69 -14.96
CA ASP A 50 -2.32 -16.22 -15.20
C ASP A 50 -2.71 -14.99 -14.35
N SER A 51 -1.76 -14.34 -13.68
CA SER A 51 -1.95 -13.17 -12.81
C SER A 51 -2.87 -13.41 -11.61
N LEU A 52 -2.46 -12.89 -10.45
CA LEU A 52 -3.18 -13.10 -9.20
C LEU A 52 -4.63 -12.58 -9.24
N HIS A 53 -4.89 -11.50 -9.99
CA HIS A 53 -6.24 -10.93 -10.11
C HIS A 53 -7.24 -11.87 -10.81
N ASN A 54 -6.79 -12.74 -11.72
CA ASN A 54 -7.67 -13.73 -12.37
C ASN A 54 -8.00 -14.90 -11.43
N HIS A 55 -7.04 -15.36 -10.64
CA HIS A 55 -7.34 -16.36 -9.61
C HIS A 55 -8.27 -15.79 -8.55
N PHE A 56 -8.01 -14.56 -8.10
CA PHE A 56 -8.87 -13.84 -7.16
C PHE A 56 -10.31 -13.73 -7.68
N LYS A 57 -10.51 -13.26 -8.91
CA LYS A 57 -11.87 -13.06 -9.44
C LYS A 57 -12.64 -14.38 -9.54
N ARG A 58 -12.00 -15.49 -9.96
CA ARG A 58 -12.64 -16.81 -10.02
C ARG A 58 -13.06 -17.30 -8.63
N MET A 59 -12.21 -17.14 -7.62
CA MET A 59 -12.56 -17.50 -6.23
C MET A 59 -13.69 -16.62 -5.68
N ALA A 60 -13.70 -15.33 -6.01
CA ALA A 60 -14.75 -14.42 -5.59
C ALA A 60 -16.08 -14.73 -6.28
N ASP A 61 -16.08 -14.98 -7.58
CA ASP A 61 -17.27 -15.35 -8.36
C ASP A 61 -17.90 -16.67 -7.84
N GLU A 62 -17.07 -17.66 -7.50
CA GLU A 62 -17.52 -18.92 -6.90
C GLU A 62 -18.11 -18.71 -5.50
N LYS A 63 -17.42 -17.94 -4.65
CA LYS A 63 -17.85 -17.74 -3.26
C LYS A 63 -19.08 -16.84 -3.14
N TYR A 64 -19.23 -15.87 -4.04
CA TYR A 64 -20.23 -14.80 -3.97
C TYR A 64 -21.01 -14.73 -5.28
N PRO A 65 -22.17 -15.40 -5.37
CA PRO A 65 -23.04 -15.34 -6.55
C PRO A 65 -23.35 -13.89 -6.97
N GLY A 66 -23.08 -13.56 -8.22
CA GLY A 66 -23.33 -12.23 -8.79
C GLY A 66 -22.24 -11.17 -8.54
N TYR A 67 -21.05 -11.54 -8.06
CA TYR A 67 -19.93 -10.60 -7.86
C TYR A 67 -19.43 -9.95 -9.17
N ASP A 68 -19.48 -10.67 -10.31
CA ASP A 68 -19.00 -10.25 -11.62
C ASP A 68 -17.56 -9.70 -11.57
N GLY A 69 -16.64 -10.59 -11.19
CA GLY A 69 -15.24 -10.24 -11.03
C GLY A 69 -14.57 -9.78 -12.32
N SER A 70 -15.06 -10.20 -13.49
CA SER A 70 -14.54 -9.75 -14.79
C SER A 70 -14.80 -8.27 -15.04
N SER A 71 -15.95 -7.75 -14.64
CA SER A 71 -16.23 -6.31 -14.70
C SER A 71 -15.51 -5.55 -13.60
N ASN A 72 -15.44 -6.10 -12.38
CA ASN A 72 -15.07 -5.34 -11.19
C ASN A 72 -13.59 -5.44 -10.74
N VAL A 73 -12.85 -6.44 -11.19
CA VAL A 73 -11.44 -6.64 -10.81
C VAL A 73 -10.51 -6.27 -11.97
N LYS A 74 -9.47 -5.48 -11.69
CA LYS A 74 -8.48 -5.03 -12.69
C LYS A 74 -7.06 -5.14 -12.15
N SER A 75 -6.08 -5.19 -13.05
CA SER A 75 -4.66 -5.30 -12.72
C SER A 75 -3.82 -4.37 -13.60
N SER A 76 -2.87 -3.65 -13.00
CA SER A 76 -1.87 -2.84 -13.67
C SER A 76 -0.49 -3.30 -13.22
N THR A 77 0.22 -4.00 -14.09
CA THR A 77 1.51 -4.60 -13.76
C THR A 77 2.60 -4.19 -14.73
N ILE A 78 3.81 -3.97 -14.20
CA ILE A 78 5.01 -3.65 -14.99
C ILE A 78 6.13 -4.60 -14.55
N GLY A 79 6.70 -5.38 -15.47
CA GLY A 79 7.77 -6.33 -15.16
C GLY A 79 8.96 -5.65 -14.47
N GLY A 80 9.48 -6.25 -13.38
CA GLY A 80 10.62 -5.72 -12.62
C GLY A 80 10.38 -4.37 -11.94
N SER A 81 9.15 -3.85 -11.93
CA SER A 81 8.88 -2.52 -11.38
C SER A 81 8.92 -2.46 -9.85
N ARG A 82 9.24 -1.27 -9.38
CA ARG A 82 8.97 -0.80 -8.02
C ARG A 82 7.65 -0.02 -8.03
N LEU A 83 7.01 0.15 -6.88
CA LEU A 83 5.73 0.88 -6.79
C LEU A 83 5.85 2.31 -7.36
N LYS A 84 6.98 2.98 -7.14
CA LYS A 84 7.26 4.32 -7.67
C LYS A 84 7.25 4.44 -9.20
N HIS A 85 7.36 3.33 -9.93
CA HIS A 85 7.28 3.33 -11.40
C HIS A 85 5.84 3.35 -11.91
N HIS A 86 4.84 3.10 -11.05
CA HIS A 86 3.43 3.20 -11.41
C HIS A 86 2.93 4.64 -11.25
N ASN A 87 2.21 5.12 -12.27
CA ASN A 87 1.49 6.38 -12.18
C ASN A 87 0.15 6.19 -11.45
N LEU A 88 0.20 6.01 -10.13
CA LEU A 88 -0.99 5.80 -9.30
C LEU A 88 -2.03 6.90 -9.48
N ASP A 89 -1.60 8.16 -9.57
CA ASP A 89 -2.47 9.33 -9.72
C ASP A 89 -3.32 9.23 -11.00
N HIS A 90 -2.79 8.64 -12.07
CA HIS A 90 -3.56 8.34 -13.28
C HIS A 90 -4.43 7.08 -13.10
N LEU A 91 -3.87 5.99 -12.57
CA LEU A 91 -4.58 4.71 -12.41
C LEU A 91 -5.83 4.81 -11.54
N LEU A 92 -5.84 5.75 -10.58
CA LEU A 92 -6.96 5.97 -9.66
C LEU A 92 -8.00 6.98 -10.19
N LYS A 93 -7.77 7.61 -11.35
CA LYS A 93 -8.77 8.48 -11.96
C LYS A 93 -9.97 7.68 -12.45
N PRO A 94 -11.18 8.27 -12.41
CA PRO A 94 -12.37 7.62 -12.95
C PRO A 94 -12.17 7.17 -14.39
N LYS A 95 -12.50 5.91 -14.66
CA LYS A 95 -12.47 5.30 -15.99
C LYS A 95 -11.13 5.33 -16.71
N ALA A 96 -10.01 5.51 -16.01
CA ALA A 96 -8.69 5.60 -16.64
C ALA A 96 -8.23 4.29 -17.30
N ILE A 97 -8.59 3.15 -16.71
CA ILE A 97 -8.13 1.81 -17.16
C ILE A 97 -9.27 0.80 -17.33
N SER A 98 -10.51 1.21 -17.11
CA SER A 98 -11.72 0.38 -17.22
C SER A 98 -12.98 1.25 -17.22
N SER A 99 -14.17 0.64 -17.20
CA SER A 99 -15.45 1.36 -17.01
C SER A 99 -15.71 1.81 -15.56
N ILE A 100 -14.84 1.47 -14.61
CA ILE A 100 -15.02 1.72 -13.18
C ILE A 100 -14.76 3.19 -12.84
N ASN A 101 -15.71 3.84 -12.16
CA ASN A 101 -15.56 5.23 -11.70
C ASN A 101 -14.61 5.37 -10.51
N LYS A 102 -14.59 4.39 -9.59
CA LYS A 102 -13.71 4.38 -8.42
C LYS A 102 -13.48 2.95 -7.94
N PHE A 103 -12.22 2.62 -7.66
CA PHE A 103 -11.87 1.37 -6.99
C PHE A 103 -12.13 1.48 -5.49
N GLU A 104 -12.85 0.51 -4.93
CA GLU A 104 -13.15 0.43 -3.50
C GLU A 104 -11.99 -0.18 -2.70
N LEU A 105 -11.22 -1.05 -3.34
CA LEU A 105 -10.00 -1.62 -2.80
C LEU A 105 -8.85 -1.53 -3.82
N VAL A 106 -7.69 -1.08 -3.36
CA VAL A 106 -6.46 -1.06 -4.16
C VAL A 106 -5.41 -1.87 -3.41
N ILE A 107 -4.86 -2.88 -4.07
CA ILE A 107 -3.81 -3.75 -3.54
C ILE A 107 -2.50 -3.31 -4.18
N LEU A 108 -1.59 -2.79 -3.35
CA LEU A 108 -0.28 -2.31 -3.79
C LEU A 108 0.80 -3.33 -3.42
N GLN A 109 1.53 -3.82 -4.42
CA GLN A 109 2.66 -4.72 -4.24
C GLN A 109 3.96 -4.03 -4.66
N GLY A 110 4.93 -3.99 -3.74
CA GLY A 110 6.25 -3.42 -3.99
C GLY A 110 7.23 -4.40 -4.65
N GLY A 111 8.26 -3.87 -5.31
CA GLY A 111 9.39 -4.61 -5.87
C GLY A 111 10.11 -5.52 -4.89
N SER A 112 10.77 -6.56 -5.39
CA SER A 112 11.56 -7.53 -4.59
C SER A 112 12.59 -6.86 -3.67
N GLY A 113 13.21 -5.78 -4.14
CA GLY A 113 14.15 -4.98 -3.36
C GLY A 113 13.50 -3.99 -2.39
N GLU A 114 12.20 -3.71 -2.51
CA GLU A 114 11.56 -2.61 -1.75
C GLU A 114 11.41 -2.89 -0.26
N ALA A 115 11.43 -4.17 0.14
CA ALA A 115 11.39 -4.57 1.54
C ALA A 115 12.78 -4.60 2.21
N LEU A 116 13.87 -4.66 1.43
CA LEU A 116 15.18 -5.11 1.93
C LEU A 116 15.92 -4.06 2.78
N SER A 117 15.67 -2.77 2.55
CA SER A 117 16.35 -1.69 3.29
C SER A 117 15.37 -0.68 3.88
N LYS A 118 15.78 0.03 4.95
CA LYS A 118 15.00 1.15 5.51
C LYS A 118 14.73 2.23 4.45
N LYS A 119 15.71 2.48 3.56
CA LYS A 119 15.59 3.46 2.47
C LYS A 119 14.52 3.03 1.47
N ASP A 120 14.53 1.77 1.05
CA ASP A 120 13.59 1.28 0.05
C ASP A 120 12.17 1.17 0.63
N ARG A 121 12.02 0.73 1.88
CA ARG A 121 10.71 0.72 2.56
C ARG A 121 10.10 2.13 2.67
N LYS A 122 10.93 3.14 2.96
CA LYS A 122 10.50 4.55 2.94
C LYS A 122 10.08 5.01 1.54
N ALA A 123 10.79 4.60 0.50
CA ALA A 123 10.44 4.93 -0.89
C ALA A 123 9.09 4.31 -1.30
N PHE A 124 8.84 3.07 -0.91
CA PHE A 124 7.55 2.41 -1.09
C PHE A 124 6.44 3.13 -0.32
N ALA A 125 6.63 3.36 0.99
CA ALA A 125 5.65 4.02 1.84
C ALA A 125 5.29 5.43 1.36
N LYS A 126 6.27 6.19 0.84
CA LYS A 126 6.03 7.51 0.25
C LYS A 126 5.11 7.46 -0.97
N LYS A 127 5.08 6.35 -1.72
CA LYS A 127 4.19 6.21 -2.88
C LYS A 127 2.85 5.57 -2.51
N ALA A 128 2.82 4.75 -1.45
CA ALA A 128 1.62 4.04 -1.01
C ALA A 128 0.68 4.88 -0.13
N ASN A 129 1.20 5.90 0.56
CA ASN A 129 0.46 6.86 1.38
C ASN A 129 0.17 8.15 0.62
#